data_AF-A0A972NJH3-F1
#
_entry.id   AF-A0A972NJH3-F1
#
_cell.length_a   1.000
_cell.length_b   1.000
_cell.length_c   1.000
_cell.angle_alpha   90.00
_cell.angle_beta   90.00
_cell.angle_gamma   90.00
#
_symmetry.space_group_name_H-M   'P 1'
#
loop_
_entity.id
_entity.type
_entity.pdbx_description
1 polymer ?
#
loop_
_entity_poly.entity_id
_entity_poly.type
_entity_poly.pdbx_seq_one_letter_code
_entity_poly.pdbx_strand_id
1 'polypeptide(L)' 'MTPELSHATLSGAAKFSQFPGFDRTLVLLDDGAVDLHSQDGQLVARAGQPVQFSGDLHVWVTPEGASIHHQMGLAIETRR' A
#
# COMPACT_ATOMS: atom_id res chain seq x y z
N MET A 1 -8.63 17.63 10.31
CA MET A 1 -9.24 16.40 9.76
C MET A 1 -8.40 15.23 10.23
N THR A 2 -9.03 14.13 10.61
CA THR A 2 -8.35 12.90 11.04
C THR A 2 -8.26 11.96 9.84
N PRO A 3 -7.13 11.27 9.60
CA PRO A 3 -7.02 10.29 8.52
C PRO A 3 -8.02 9.14 8.72
N GLU A 4 -8.50 8.55 7.62
CA GLU A 4 -9.15 7.24 7.69
C GLU A 4 -8.08 6.15 7.76
N LEU A 5 -8.21 5.26 8.74
CA LEU A 5 -7.26 4.17 9.00
C LEU A 5 -7.94 2.83 8.73
N SER A 6 -7.24 1.94 8.03
CA SER A 6 -7.72 0.59 7.73
C SER A 6 -6.60 -0.44 7.84
N HIS A 7 -6.99 -1.68 8.12
CA HIS A 7 -6.10 -2.84 8.08
C HIS A 7 -6.56 -3.80 6.98
N ALA A 8 -5.62 -4.42 6.28
CA ALA A 8 -5.89 -5.36 5.20
C ALA A 8 -4.91 -6.53 5.24
N THR A 9 -5.35 -7.66 4.69
CA THR A 9 -4.48 -8.82 4.45
C THR A 9 -4.30 -9.00 2.95
N LEU A 10 -3.05 -8.98 2.49
CA LEU A 10 -2.68 -9.41 1.14
C LEU A 10 -2.46 -10.92 1.19
N SER A 11 -3.05 -11.68 0.25
CA SER A 11 -2.89 -13.15 0.19
C SER A 11 -2.34 -13.62 -1.16
N GLY A 12 -1.68 -12.72 -1.89
CA GLY A 12 -1.22 -12.90 -3.26
C GLY A 12 -1.20 -11.55 -4.01
N ALA A 13 -0.77 -11.55 -5.27
CA ALA A 13 -0.78 -10.33 -6.08
C ALA A 13 -2.21 -9.80 -6.25
N ALA A 14 -2.41 -8.48 -6.07
CA ALA A 14 -3.73 -7.86 -6.07
C ALA A 14 -3.69 -6.43 -6.62
N LYS A 15 -4.84 -5.97 -7.13
CA LYS A 15 -5.06 -4.56 -7.48
C LYS A 15 -5.67 -3.84 -6.29
N PHE A 16 -5.10 -2.70 -5.91
CA PHE A 16 -5.72 -1.82 -4.92
C PHE A 16 -6.86 -1.00 -5.53
N SER A 17 -7.90 -0.73 -4.73
CA SER A 17 -8.90 0.27 -5.06
C SER A 17 -8.25 1.65 -5.23
N GLN A 18 -8.79 2.45 -6.15
CA GLN A 18 -8.42 3.86 -6.30
C GLN A 18 -9.23 4.73 -5.36
N PHE A 19 -8.61 5.79 -4.87
CA PHE A 19 -9.22 6.82 -4.04
C PHE A 19 -8.85 8.18 -4.63
N PRO A 20 -9.55 8.63 -5.69
CA PRO A 20 -9.19 9.87 -6.38
C PRO A 20 -9.25 11.10 -5.47
N GLY A 21 -8.24 11.97 -5.56
CA GLY A 21 -8.12 13.19 -4.75
C GLY A 21 -7.50 12.99 -3.35
N PHE A 22 -7.08 11.77 -3.02
CA PHE A 22 -6.44 11.44 -1.74
C PHE A 22 -4.97 11.03 -1.93
N ASP A 23 -4.18 11.20 -0.88
CA ASP A 23 -2.89 10.55 -0.69
C ASP A 23 -3.05 9.35 0.23
N ARG A 24 -2.21 8.34 0.03
CA ARG A 24 -2.24 7.09 0.79
C ARG A 24 -0.87 6.78 1.36
N THR A 25 -0.86 6.29 2.59
CA THR A 25 0.33 5.79 3.26
C THR A 25 0.12 4.33 3.63
N LEU A 26 0.91 3.45 3.05
CA LEU A 26 0.93 2.02 3.37
C LEU A 26 2.07 1.74 4.36
N VAL A 27 1.78 0.94 5.38
CA VAL A 27 2.79 0.35 6.27
C VAL A 27 2.60 -1.15 6.27
N LEU A 28 3.65 -1.90 5.95
CA LEU A 28 3.66 -3.35 6.14
C LEU A 28 3.85 -3.64 7.63
N LEU A 29 2.96 -4.44 8.22
CA LEU A 29 2.92 -4.69 9.66
C LEU A 29 3.68 -5.96 10.07
N ASP A 30 3.89 -6.88 9.15
CA ASP A 30 4.69 -8.08 9.34
C ASP A 30 6.03 -8.01 8.63
N ASP A 31 6.88 -9.00 8.91
CA ASP A 31 8.18 -9.15 8.29
C ASP A 31 8.04 -9.45 6.79
N GLY A 32 8.88 -8.81 5.98
CA GLY A 32 8.95 -9.02 4.54
C GLY A 32 8.94 -7.73 3.74
N ALA A 33 8.57 -7.86 2.48
CA ALA A 33 8.45 -6.76 1.55
C ALA A 33 7.32 -7.02 0.55
N VAL A 34 6.72 -5.94 0.07
CA VAL A 34 5.77 -5.97 -1.04
C VAL A 34 6.14 -4.91 -2.06
N ASP A 35 6.06 -5.29 -3.34
CA ASP A 35 6.28 -4.43 -4.47
C ASP A 35 4.97 -3.74 -4.86
N LEU A 36 4.99 -2.41 -4.97
CA LEU A 36 3.87 -1.58 -5.45
C LEU A 36 4.23 -1.05 -6.84
N HIS A 37 3.47 -1.47 -7.84
CA HIS A 37 3.65 -1.09 -9.23
C HIS A 37 2.53 -0.13 -9.65
N SER A 38 2.93 1.00 -10.23
CA SER A 38 2.02 1.98 -10.81
C SER A 38 2.56 2.49 -12.15
N GLN A 39 1.78 3.31 -12.84
CA GLN A 39 2.21 4.00 -14.05
C GLN A 39 3.40 4.97 -13.81
N ASP A 40 3.57 5.45 -12.58
CA ASP A 40 4.63 6.41 -12.21
C ASP A 40 5.92 5.69 -11.77
N GLY A 41 5.91 4.35 -11.74
CA GLY A 41 7.05 3.52 -11.36
C GLY A 41 6.73 2.51 -10.28
N GLN A 42 7.80 1.97 -9.69
CA GLN A 42 7.78 0.94 -8.66
C GLN A 42 8.23 1.52 -7.31
N LEU A 43 7.54 1.13 -6.25
CA LEU A 43 7.91 1.39 -4.86
C LEU A 43 7.99 0.06 -4.12
N VAL A 44 8.84 -0.03 -3.09
CA VAL A 44 8.94 -1.21 -2.23
C VAL A 44 8.53 -0.82 -0.82
N ALA A 45 7.50 -1.47 -0.28
CA ALA A 45 7.12 -1.34 1.12
C ALA A 45 7.76 -2.46 1.94
N ARG A 46 8.49 -2.08 2.99
CA ARG A 46 9.14 -3.01 3.93
C ARG A 46 8.49 -2.90 5.31
N ALA A 47 8.63 -3.96 6.11
CA ALA A 47 8.14 -4.01 7.48
C ALA A 47 8.44 -2.72 8.27
N GLY A 48 7.39 -2.09 8.79
CA GLY A 48 7.48 -0.86 9.61
C GLY A 48 7.92 0.41 8.88
N GLN A 49 8.19 0.36 7.57
CA GLN A 49 8.59 1.51 6.77
C GLN A 49 7.40 2.07 5.99
N PRO A 50 6.89 3.27 6.33
CA PRO A 50 5.78 3.88 5.60
C PRO A 50 6.17 4.23 4.18
N VAL A 51 5.29 3.91 3.23
CA VAL A 51 5.41 4.31 1.82
C VAL A 51 4.19 5.13 1.44
N GLN A 52 4.43 6.34 0.93
CA GLN A 52 3.38 7.23 0.46
C GLN A 52 3.22 7.14 -1.06
N PHE A 53 1.98 7.17 -1.53
CA PHE A 53 1.62 7.17 -2.94
C PHE A 53 0.26 7.81 -3.16
N SER A 54 0.04 8.33 -4.37
CA SER A 54 -1.22 8.97 -4.73
C SER A 54 -2.36 7.94 -4.84
N GLY A 55 -3.53 8.29 -4.29
CA GLY A 55 -4.78 7.55 -4.43
C GLY A 55 -5.38 7.58 -5.85
N ASP A 56 -4.90 8.48 -6.72
CA ASP A 56 -5.30 8.52 -8.13
C ASP A 56 -4.67 7.38 -8.93
N LEU A 57 -3.56 6.81 -8.44
CA LEU A 57 -2.80 5.81 -9.17
C LEU A 57 -3.50 4.45 -9.16
N HIS A 58 -3.50 3.81 -10.33
CA HIS A 58 -3.74 2.39 -10.43
C HIS A 58 -2.53 1.63 -9.89
N VAL A 59 -2.67 1.06 -8.69
CA VAL A 59 -1.60 0.33 -8.01
C VAL A 59 -1.87 -1.17 -8.00
N TRP A 60 -0.90 -1.94 -8.46
CA TRP A 60 -0.82 -3.38 -8.28
C TRP A 60 0.22 -3.69 -7.20
N VAL A 61 -0.12 -4.58 -6.28
CA VAL A 61 0.79 -5.03 -5.23
C VAL A 61 1.15 -6.49 -5.43
N THR A 62 2.42 -6.83 -5.24
CA THR A 62 2.93 -8.21 -5.34
C THR A 62 3.76 -8.53 -4.09
N PRO A 63 3.49 -9.64 -3.38
CA PRO A 63 4.37 -10.11 -2.30
C PRO A 63 5.77 -10.43 -2.81
N GLU A 64 6.81 -10.09 -2.03
CA GLU A 64 8.18 -10.55 -2.28
C GLU A 64 8.51 -11.80 -1.44
N GLY A 65 9.29 -12.72 -2.03
CA GLY A 65 9.79 -13.90 -1.33
C GLY A 65 8.78 -15.02 -1.17
N ALA A 66 8.97 -15.85 -0.13
CA ALA A 66 8.21 -17.09 0.06
C ALA A 66 6.85 -16.89 0.74
N SER A 67 6.66 -15.77 1.45
CA SER A 67 5.41 -15.47 2.15
C SER A 67 4.47 -14.73 1.20
N ILE A 68 3.25 -15.24 1.05
CA ILE A 68 2.21 -14.59 0.24
C ILE A 68 1.13 -13.92 1.08
N HIS A 69 1.16 -14.13 2.39
CA HIS A 69 0.24 -13.53 3.36
C HIS A 69 0.94 -12.39 4.07
N HIS A 70 0.45 -11.16 3.86
CA HIS A 70 0.98 -9.96 4.47
C HIS A 70 -0.13 -9.13 5.13
N GLN A 71 0.12 -8.62 6.33
CA GLN A 71 -0.71 -7.65 7.03
C GLN A 71 -0.24 -6.23 6.71
N MET A 72 -1.21 -5.38 6.37
CA MET A 72 -0.94 -4.02 5.94
C MET A 72 -1.84 -3.04 6.70
N GLY A 73 -1.25 -1.94 7.14
CA GLY A 73 -1.97 -0.73 7.54
C GLY A 73 -2.02 0.26 6.39
N LEU A 74 -3.18 0.86 6.14
CA LEU A 74 -3.37 1.89 5.14
C LEU A 74 -4.06 3.11 5.76
N ALA A 75 -3.40 4.26 5.64
CA ALA A 75 -3.97 5.56 5.95
C ALA A 75 -4.37 6.28 4.65
N ILE A 76 -5.54 6.91 4.64
CA ILE A 76 -6.05 7.71 3.51
C ILE A 76 -6.28 9.14 4.00
N GLU A 77 -5.67 10.09 3.29
CA GLU A 77 -5.62 11.50 3.66
C GLU A 77 -5.98 12.38 2.46
N THR A 78 -6.73 13.46 2.69
CA THR A 78 -7.06 14.41 1.63
C THR A 78 -5.81 15.17 1.19
N ARG A 79 -5.64 15.44 -0.10
CA ARG A 79 -4.55 16.30 -0.58
C ARG A 79 -4.71 17.72 -0.05
N ARG A 80 -3.60 18.31 0.40
CA ARG A 80 -3.56 19.72 0.83
C ARG A 80 -3.48 20.67 -0.35
#